data_AF-A0A0G0M1A5-F1
#
_entry.id   AF-A0A0G0M1A5-F1
#
_cell.length_a   1.000
_cell.length_b   1.000
_cell.length_c   1.000
_cell.angle_alpha   90.00
_cell.angle_beta   90.00
_cell.angle_gamma   90.00
#
_symmetry.space_group_name_H-M   'P 1'
#
loop_
_entity.id
_entity.type
_entity.pdbx_description
1 polymer ?
#
loop_
_entity_poly.entity_id
_entity_poly.type
_entity_poly.pdbx_seq_one_letter_code
_entity_poly.pdbx_strand_id
1 'polypeptide(L)'
;MTKNKNKSKFNVFRLGLVLVFLSLVFLTANLLTKVVKNSSSLSKETQKVSESKNVQKQNTDIDLAWEIYMNGKYGFQIETPKLLYKVESQDLGRYLTFIRFEENNFSQEKGVAIGVSKESFEKEIELIKKELEGMGGKLVKEEDLTINGTLAKKFEFQPEKEGEARSFLIINFNNISVSISTVPEQIDRVIESFKLL
;
A
#
# COMPACT_ATOMS: atom_id res chain seq x y z
N MET A 1 -72.82 -35.15 28.66
CA MET A 1 -71.55 -34.57 29.20
C MET A 1 -70.41 -35.03 28.29
N THR A 2 -70.01 -34.21 27.33
CA THR A 2 -68.96 -34.56 26.35
C THR A 2 -67.96 -33.40 26.28
N LYS A 3 -66.78 -33.59 26.86
CA LYS A 3 -65.67 -32.62 26.82
C LYS A 3 -64.99 -32.68 25.46
N ASN A 4 -65.16 -31.65 24.65
CA ASN A 4 -64.35 -31.44 23.44
C ASN A 4 -62.96 -30.92 23.84
N LYS A 5 -61.91 -31.71 23.60
CA LYS A 5 -60.52 -31.29 23.69
C LYS A 5 -60.11 -30.61 22.39
N ASN A 6 -60.06 -29.28 22.39
CA ASN A 6 -59.52 -28.51 21.27
C ASN A 6 -57.98 -28.56 21.33
N LYS A 7 -57.34 -29.32 20.44
CA LYS A 7 -55.88 -29.33 20.30
C LYS A 7 -55.44 -28.06 19.56
N SER A 8 -54.74 -27.18 20.27
CA SER A 8 -54.06 -26.01 19.71
C SER A 8 -53.10 -26.45 18.60
N LYS A 9 -53.36 -26.04 17.35
CA LYS A 9 -52.43 -26.20 16.23
C LYS A 9 -51.25 -25.26 16.47
N PHE A 10 -50.15 -25.79 17.01
CA PHE A 10 -48.89 -25.08 17.16
C PHE A 10 -48.44 -24.56 15.78
N ASN A 11 -48.23 -23.25 15.69
CA ASN A 11 -47.98 -22.55 14.45
C ASN A 11 -46.51 -22.77 14.02
N VAL A 12 -46.25 -23.89 13.32
CA VAL A 12 -44.91 -24.39 12.92
C VAL A 12 -44.07 -23.30 12.23
N PHE A 13 -44.73 -22.34 11.57
CA PHE A 13 -44.11 -21.19 10.92
C PHE A 13 -43.38 -20.25 11.89
N ARG A 14 -43.92 -20.02 13.10
CA ARG A 14 -43.26 -19.19 14.13
C ARG A 14 -42.04 -19.90 14.71
N LEU A 15 -42.08 -21.22 14.79
CA LEU A 15 -40.97 -22.03 15.30
C LEU A 15 -39.77 -22.02 14.33
N GLY A 16 -40.04 -22.08 13.02
CA GLY A 16 -39.01 -21.93 11.99
C GLY A 16 -38.33 -20.56 12.03
N LEU A 17 -39.09 -19.48 12.20
CA LEU A 17 -38.54 -18.13 12.25
C LEU A 17 -37.66 -17.90 13.49
N VAL A 18 -38.04 -18.47 14.64
CA VAL A 18 -37.24 -18.45 15.87
C VAL A 18 -35.94 -19.24 15.70
N LEU A 19 -35.97 -20.39 15.02
CA LEU A 19 -34.77 -21.18 14.73
C LEU A 19 -33.78 -20.45 13.81
N VAL A 20 -34.28 -19.79 12.76
CA VAL A 20 -33.45 -18.97 11.87
C VAL A 20 -32.80 -17.82 12.64
N PHE A 21 -33.56 -17.15 13.51
CA PHE A 21 -33.03 -16.04 14.32
C PHE A 21 -31.96 -16.52 15.31
N LEU A 22 -32.19 -17.64 16.00
CA LEU A 22 -31.20 -18.27 16.89
C LEU A 22 -29.93 -18.67 16.13
N SER A 23 -30.05 -19.17 14.89
CA SER A 23 -28.90 -19.53 14.07
C SER A 23 -28.06 -18.31 13.68
N LEU A 24 -28.69 -17.17 13.40
CA LEU A 24 -27.99 -15.91 13.10
C LEU A 24 -27.24 -15.39 14.33
N VAL A 25 -27.88 -15.41 15.50
CA VAL A 25 -27.27 -14.95 16.75
C VAL A 25 -26.07 -15.83 17.12
N PHE A 26 -26.16 -17.15 16.91
CA PHE A 26 -25.04 -18.05 17.13
C PHE A 26 -23.88 -17.80 16.15
N LEU A 27 -24.19 -17.53 14.87
CA LEU A 27 -23.18 -17.23 13.86
C LEU A 27 -22.45 -15.92 14.16
N THR A 28 -23.16 -14.86 14.55
CA THR A 28 -22.55 -13.56 14.89
C THR A 28 -21.68 -13.65 16.14
N ALA A 29 -22.14 -14.35 17.17
CA ALA A 29 -21.34 -14.62 18.37
C ALA A 29 -20.05 -15.38 18.05
N ASN A 30 -20.13 -16.42 17.20
CA ASN A 30 -18.97 -17.22 16.83
C ASN A 30 -17.95 -16.41 16.00
N LEU A 31 -18.42 -15.58 15.06
CA LEU A 31 -17.56 -14.67 14.29
C LEU A 31 -16.84 -13.66 15.19
N LEU A 32 -17.52 -13.07 16.18
CA LEU A 32 -16.92 -12.15 17.15
C LEU A 32 -15.81 -12.82 17.99
N THR A 33 -16.01 -14.08 18.42
CA THR A 33 -14.96 -14.80 19.17
C THR A 33 -13.72 -15.11 18.35
N LYS A 34 -13.86 -15.36 17.03
CA LYS A 34 -12.71 -15.58 16.13
C LYS A 34 -11.91 -14.29 15.89
N VAL A 35 -12.58 -13.15 15.77
CA VAL A 35 -11.90 -11.84 15.59
C VAL A 35 -11.14 -11.43 16.85
N VAL A 36 -11.66 -11.73 18.05
CA VAL A 36 -10.99 -11.41 19.32
C VAL A 36 -9.87 -12.41 19.66
N LYS A 37 -9.97 -13.69 19.25
CA LYS A 37 -8.87 -14.65 19.43
C LYS A 37 -7.71 -14.47 18.45
N ASN A 38 -7.96 -13.98 17.23
CA ASN A 38 -6.89 -13.72 16.26
C ASN A 38 -6.11 -12.41 16.50
N SER A 39 -6.56 -11.55 17.41
CA SER A 39 -5.87 -10.31 17.79
C SER A 39 -4.95 -10.45 19.01
N SER A 40 -4.80 -11.66 19.57
CA SER A 40 -3.94 -11.92 20.75
C SER A 40 -2.71 -12.81 20.47
N SER A 41 -2.31 -12.92 19.21
CA SER A 41 -1.05 -13.59 18.84
C SER A 41 -0.28 -12.80 17.77
N LEU A 42 0.32 -11.67 18.17
CA LEU A 42 1.57 -11.23 17.58
C LEU A 42 2.61 -11.10 18.69
N SER A 43 3.26 -12.23 18.92
CA SER A 43 4.41 -12.44 19.76
C SER A 43 5.55 -11.49 19.41
N LYS A 44 6.16 -10.96 20.47
CA LYS A 44 7.42 -10.22 20.49
C LYS A 44 8.49 -10.89 19.63
N GLU A 45 9.01 -10.16 18.65
CA GLU A 45 10.38 -10.33 18.18
C GLU A 45 11.06 -8.97 18.23
N THR A 46 11.65 -8.67 19.40
CA THR A 46 12.51 -7.51 19.60
C THR A 46 13.89 -7.87 19.06
N GLN A 47 14.20 -7.50 17.83
CA GLN A 47 15.61 -7.40 17.41
C GLN A 47 16.22 -6.17 18.08
N LYS A 48 17.00 -6.41 19.14
CA LYS A 48 17.99 -5.46 19.64
C LYS A 48 19.01 -5.19 18.54
N VAL A 49 19.01 -3.99 17.98
CA VAL A 49 20.17 -3.46 17.26
C VAL A 49 20.91 -2.53 18.20
N SER A 50 22.19 -2.85 18.38
CA SER A 50 23.15 -2.22 19.28
C SER A 50 23.17 -0.69 19.23
N GLU A 51 23.26 -0.07 20.41
CA GLU A 51 23.76 1.29 20.56
C GLU A 51 25.12 1.42 19.86
N SER A 52 25.18 2.25 18.81
CA SER A 52 26.42 2.89 18.42
C SER A 52 26.34 4.34 18.84
N LYS A 53 27.15 4.67 19.86
CA LYS A 53 27.41 6.05 20.28
C LYS A 53 28.19 6.76 19.18
N ASN A 54 27.52 7.65 18.46
CA ASN A 54 28.11 8.92 18.05
C ASN A 54 27.00 9.93 17.81
N VAL A 55 26.74 10.74 18.84
CA VAL A 55 25.84 11.89 18.77
C VAL A 55 26.57 12.97 17.98
N GLN A 56 26.25 13.09 16.70
CA GLN A 56 26.53 14.29 15.93
C GLN A 56 25.20 15.00 15.70
N LYS A 57 25.02 16.13 16.40
CA LYS A 57 23.86 17.02 16.27
C LYS A 57 23.67 17.43 14.81
N GLN A 58 22.53 17.12 14.20
CA GLN A 58 21.98 17.89 13.08
C GLN A 58 20.44 17.99 13.16
N ASN A 59 20.00 19.23 13.40
CA ASN A 59 18.86 19.94 12.81
C ASN A 59 17.48 19.24 12.65
N THR A 60 16.60 19.54 13.60
CA THR A 60 15.17 19.95 13.45
C THR A 60 14.28 19.26 12.38
N ASP A 61 13.49 18.30 12.87
CA ASP A 61 12.10 17.91 12.52
C ASP A 61 11.69 17.45 11.10
N ILE A 62 12.43 17.70 10.03
CA ILE A 62 12.07 17.19 8.67
C ILE A 62 12.66 15.80 8.40
N ASP A 63 13.76 15.46 9.06
CA ASP A 63 14.49 14.20 8.86
C ASP A 63 13.92 13.03 9.68
N LEU A 64 13.03 13.32 10.63
CA LEU A 64 12.39 12.29 11.45
C LEU A 64 11.20 11.62 10.76
N ALA A 65 10.59 12.25 9.74
CA ALA A 65 9.38 11.74 9.09
C ALA A 65 9.64 10.67 8.02
N TRP A 66 10.89 10.44 7.63
CA TRP A 66 11.25 9.53 6.54
C TRP A 66 12.26 8.48 7.02
N GLU A 67 12.22 7.32 6.39
CA GLU A 67 13.12 6.20 6.62
C GLU A 67 13.65 5.62 5.31
N ILE A 68 14.80 4.97 5.39
CA ILE A 68 15.41 4.33 4.24
C ILE A 68 14.72 2.98 4.00
N TYR A 69 14.11 2.84 2.82
CA TYR A 69 13.71 1.55 2.29
C TYR A 69 14.80 1.01 1.36
N MET A 70 15.22 -0.23 1.60
CA MET A 70 16.20 -0.93 0.77
C MET A 70 15.57 -2.16 0.14
N ASN A 71 15.80 -2.36 -1.16
CA ASN A 71 15.47 -3.59 -1.86
C ASN A 71 16.76 -4.26 -2.35
N GLY A 72 17.34 -5.13 -1.51
CA GLY A 72 18.58 -5.84 -1.85
C GLY A 72 18.44 -6.83 -3.01
N LYS A 73 17.23 -7.32 -3.31
CA LYS A 73 16.98 -8.23 -4.44
C LYS A 73 17.15 -7.51 -5.78
N TYR A 74 16.72 -6.26 -5.86
CA TYR A 74 16.78 -5.45 -7.09
C TYR A 74 17.81 -4.32 -7.03
N GLY A 75 18.64 -4.25 -5.98
CA GLY A 75 19.82 -3.39 -5.94
C GLY A 75 19.53 -1.89 -5.86
N PHE A 76 18.51 -1.47 -5.12
CA PHE A 76 18.23 -0.04 -4.92
C PHE A 76 17.83 0.28 -3.48
N GLN A 77 17.97 1.56 -3.12
CA GLN A 77 17.40 2.16 -1.92
C GLN A 77 16.78 3.51 -2.23
N ILE A 78 15.77 3.88 -1.45
CA ILE A 78 15.11 5.20 -1.48
C ILE A 78 14.69 5.57 -0.05
N GLU A 79 14.36 6.83 0.18
CA GLU A 79 13.59 7.22 1.35
C GLU A 79 12.09 7.08 1.10
N THR A 80 11.37 6.59 2.11
CA THR A 80 9.91 6.55 2.15
C THR A 80 9.41 7.14 3.46
N PRO A 81 8.19 7.70 3.52
CA PRO A 81 7.65 8.18 4.77
C PRO A 81 7.53 7.07 5.82
N LYS A 82 7.89 7.39 7.07
CA LYS A 82 7.72 6.50 8.21
C LYS A 82 6.25 6.28 8.50
N LEU A 83 5.98 5.21 9.23
CA LEU A 83 4.65 4.86 9.76
C LEU A 83 3.60 4.58 8.68
N LEU A 84 3.94 4.57 7.38
CA LEU A 84 3.06 4.04 6.34
C LEU A 84 2.96 2.51 6.45
N TYR A 85 1.82 1.96 6.04
CA TYR A 85 1.61 0.52 6.06
C TYR A 85 2.18 -0.11 4.78
N LYS A 86 3.23 -0.92 4.91
CA LYS A 86 3.87 -1.58 3.77
C LYS A 86 3.10 -2.84 3.34
N VAL A 87 2.70 -2.88 2.07
CA VAL A 87 2.17 -4.06 1.38
C VAL A 87 3.10 -4.42 0.23
N GLU A 88 3.46 -5.69 0.10
CA GLU A 88 4.33 -6.17 -0.98
C GLU A 88 3.73 -7.40 -1.64
N SER A 89 3.66 -7.36 -2.97
CA SER A 89 3.15 -8.44 -3.82
C SER A 89 4.21 -8.83 -4.84
N GLN A 90 4.50 -10.13 -4.94
CA GLN A 90 5.34 -10.66 -6.03
C GLN A 90 4.47 -11.01 -7.23
N ASP A 91 5.03 -10.90 -8.44
CA ASP A 91 4.40 -11.33 -9.69
C ASP A 91 2.98 -10.75 -9.92
N LEU A 92 2.76 -9.49 -9.54
CA LEU A 92 1.49 -8.80 -9.70
C LEU A 92 1.37 -8.19 -11.10
N GLY A 93 0.67 -8.89 -11.98
CA GLY A 93 0.45 -8.45 -13.36
C GLY A 93 1.77 -8.42 -14.12
N ARG A 94 2.23 -7.20 -14.49
CA ARG A 94 3.49 -6.98 -15.22
C ARG A 94 4.71 -6.77 -14.32
N TYR A 95 4.52 -6.67 -13.01
CA TYR A 95 5.59 -6.38 -12.06
C TYR A 95 6.18 -7.66 -11.46
N LEU A 96 7.51 -7.74 -11.43
CA LEU A 96 8.24 -8.75 -10.67
C LEU A 96 8.02 -8.57 -9.16
N THR A 97 8.00 -7.32 -8.70
CA THR A 97 7.56 -6.96 -7.36
C THR A 97 6.81 -5.64 -7.42
N PHE A 98 5.77 -5.53 -6.61
CA PHE A 98 5.01 -4.30 -6.44
C PHE A 98 4.84 -4.03 -4.95
N ILE A 99 5.34 -2.89 -4.51
CA ILE A 99 5.37 -2.47 -3.10
C ILE A 99 4.53 -1.21 -2.98
N ARG A 100 3.64 -1.17 -1.99
CA ARG A 100 2.86 0.01 -1.63
C ARG A 100 3.14 0.36 -0.18
N PHE A 101 3.38 1.64 0.08
CA PHE A 101 3.40 2.25 1.39
C PHE A 101 2.10 3.04 1.50
N GLU A 102 1.11 2.47 2.18
CA GLU A 102 -0.26 2.97 2.23
C GLU A 102 -0.47 3.91 3.43
N GLU A 103 -1.27 4.97 3.21
CA GLU A 103 -1.67 5.93 4.25
C GLU A 103 -2.41 5.24 5.40
N ASN A 104 -2.18 5.73 6.61
CA ASN A 104 -2.92 5.32 7.81
C ASN A 104 -2.96 6.49 8.81
N ASN A 105 -3.63 6.28 9.94
CA ASN A 105 -3.86 7.34 10.93
C ASN A 105 -2.60 7.81 11.69
N PHE A 106 -1.44 7.19 11.47
CA PHE A 106 -0.18 7.48 12.15
C PHE A 106 0.81 8.28 11.29
N SER A 107 0.58 8.39 9.98
CA SER A 107 1.39 9.20 9.05
C SER A 107 0.60 10.39 8.51
N GLN A 108 1.26 11.53 8.36
CA GLN A 108 0.71 12.71 7.66
C GLN A 108 1.11 12.76 6.18
N GLU A 109 2.07 11.91 5.78
CA GLU A 109 2.63 11.84 4.44
C GLU A 109 1.80 10.91 3.54
N LYS A 110 1.84 11.15 2.22
CA LYS A 110 1.07 10.39 1.24
C LYS A 110 1.74 9.10 0.82
N GLY A 111 0.91 8.21 0.27
CA GLY A 111 1.33 6.88 -0.11
C GLY A 111 2.34 6.85 -1.27
N VAL A 112 3.34 5.99 -1.13
CA VAL A 112 4.38 5.72 -2.14
C VAL A 112 4.15 4.33 -2.73
N ALA A 113 4.17 4.20 -4.05
CA ALA A 113 4.12 2.90 -4.73
C ALA A 113 5.39 2.69 -5.54
N ILE A 114 5.91 1.47 -5.54
CA ILE A 114 7.12 1.06 -6.26
C ILE A 114 6.80 -0.20 -7.04
N GLY A 115 6.93 -0.13 -8.35
CA GLY A 115 6.88 -1.27 -9.26
C GLY A 115 8.27 -1.58 -9.80
N VAL A 116 8.62 -2.86 -9.85
CA VAL A 116 9.81 -3.33 -10.56
C VAL A 116 9.35 -4.25 -11.68
N SER A 117 9.75 -3.97 -12.92
CA SER A 117 9.37 -4.74 -14.10
C SER A 117 10.60 -5.13 -14.94
N LYS A 118 10.41 -6.06 -15.87
CA LYS A 118 11.39 -6.39 -16.92
C LYS A 118 11.20 -5.56 -18.19
N GLU A 119 10.24 -4.62 -18.17
CA GLU A 119 9.97 -3.79 -19.34
C GLU A 119 11.15 -2.86 -19.60
N SER A 120 11.36 -2.53 -20.87
CA SER A 120 12.33 -1.51 -21.24
C SER A 120 11.89 -0.14 -20.69
N PHE A 121 12.85 0.76 -20.53
CA PHE A 121 12.61 2.12 -20.04
C PHE A 121 11.45 2.80 -20.77
N GLU A 122 11.51 2.85 -22.11
CA GLU A 122 10.48 3.50 -22.91
C GLU A 122 9.14 2.77 -22.86
N LYS A 123 9.16 1.44 -22.75
CA LYS A 123 7.92 0.67 -22.66
C LYS A 123 7.23 0.89 -21.32
N GLU A 124 7.99 0.97 -20.23
CA GLU A 124 7.47 1.28 -18.90
C GLU A 124 6.82 2.67 -18.87
N ILE A 125 7.47 3.67 -19.49
CA ILE A 125 6.92 5.03 -19.63
C ILE A 125 5.61 5.01 -20.41
N GLU A 126 5.58 4.36 -21.58
CA GLU A 126 4.39 4.26 -22.43
C GLU A 126 3.22 3.61 -21.69
N LEU A 127 3.47 2.50 -21.00
CA LEU A 127 2.44 1.75 -20.26
C LEU A 127 1.84 2.59 -19.13
N ILE A 128 2.69 3.23 -18.31
CA ILE A 128 2.21 4.06 -17.20
C ILE A 128 1.42 5.26 -17.72
N LYS A 129 1.91 5.97 -18.73
CA LYS A 129 1.18 7.10 -19.32
C LYS A 129 -0.18 6.66 -19.86
N LYS A 130 -0.22 5.56 -20.61
CA LYS A 130 -1.46 5.02 -21.17
C LYS A 130 -2.46 4.60 -20.08
N GLU A 131 -1.99 3.98 -19.00
CA GLU A 131 -2.83 3.61 -17.85
C GLU A 131 -3.43 4.87 -17.19
N LEU A 132 -2.63 5.90 -16.96
CA LEU A 132 -3.08 7.15 -16.32
C LEU A 132 -4.03 7.95 -17.21
N GLU A 133 -3.73 8.09 -18.49
CA GLU A 133 -4.63 8.72 -19.47
C GLU A 133 -5.96 7.97 -19.57
N GLY A 134 -5.91 6.63 -19.56
CA GLY A 134 -7.11 5.78 -19.54
C GLY A 134 -7.97 5.96 -18.28
N MET A 135 -7.38 6.44 -17.18
CA MET A 135 -8.08 6.79 -15.93
C MET A 135 -8.51 8.27 -15.87
N GLY A 136 -8.33 9.03 -16.94
CA GLY A 136 -8.65 10.46 -16.99
C GLY A 136 -7.60 11.34 -16.33
N GLY A 137 -6.34 10.92 -16.34
CA GLY A 137 -5.19 11.73 -15.96
C GLY A 137 -4.66 12.55 -17.13
N LYS A 138 -4.34 13.82 -16.90
CA LYS A 138 -3.67 14.71 -17.83
C LYS A 138 -2.21 14.90 -17.45
N LEU A 139 -1.30 14.63 -18.38
CA LEU A 139 0.12 14.95 -18.22
C LEU A 139 0.31 16.47 -18.10
N VAL A 140 0.93 16.93 -17.01
CA VAL A 140 1.17 18.36 -16.75
C VAL A 140 2.65 18.74 -16.81
N LYS A 141 3.55 17.82 -16.45
CA LYS A 141 4.99 18.04 -16.46
C LYS A 141 5.71 16.75 -16.85
N GLU A 142 6.79 16.89 -17.60
CA GLU A 142 7.69 15.80 -17.96
C GLU A 142 9.12 16.34 -18.00
N GLU A 143 10.04 15.56 -17.46
CA GLU A 143 11.43 15.96 -17.28
C GLU A 143 12.35 14.72 -17.41
N ASP A 144 13.36 14.84 -18.25
CA ASP A 144 14.43 13.84 -18.35
C ASP A 144 15.50 14.15 -17.31
N LEU A 145 15.92 13.12 -16.59
CA LEU A 145 16.83 13.20 -15.46
C LEU A 145 17.99 12.22 -15.62
N THR A 146 19.07 12.44 -14.87
CA THR A 146 20.14 11.47 -14.68
C THR A 146 20.36 11.26 -13.20
N ILE A 147 20.13 10.05 -12.72
CA ILE A 147 20.27 9.68 -11.30
C ILE A 147 21.37 8.62 -11.21
N ASN A 148 22.46 8.94 -10.50
CA ASN A 148 23.63 8.05 -10.37
C ASN A 148 24.17 7.54 -11.72
N GLY A 149 24.23 8.43 -12.72
CA GLY A 149 24.69 8.09 -14.07
C GLY A 149 23.71 7.26 -14.91
N THR A 150 22.51 7.01 -14.40
CA THR A 150 21.46 6.24 -15.07
C THR A 150 20.37 7.18 -15.59
N LEU A 151 19.87 6.92 -16.80
CA LEU A 151 18.76 7.67 -17.36
C LEU A 151 17.49 7.44 -16.53
N ALA A 152 16.81 8.54 -16.22
CA ALA A 152 15.57 8.54 -15.49
C ALA A 152 14.58 9.51 -16.15
N LYS A 153 13.29 9.27 -15.94
CA LYS A 153 12.23 10.20 -16.38
C LYS A 153 11.29 10.47 -15.24
N LYS A 154 11.06 11.75 -14.97
CA LYS A 154 10.03 12.24 -14.05
C LYS A 154 8.85 12.75 -14.85
N PHE A 155 7.64 12.45 -14.43
CA PHE A 155 6.44 13.10 -14.97
C PHE A 155 5.32 13.19 -13.95
N GLU A 156 4.46 14.19 -14.13
CA GLU A 156 3.35 14.50 -13.24
C GLU A 156 2.03 14.46 -14.00
N PHE A 157 1.03 13.84 -13.38
CA PHE A 157 -0.33 13.73 -13.87
C PHE A 157 -1.30 14.39 -12.89
N GLN A 158 -2.21 15.18 -13.45
CA GLN A 158 -3.35 15.75 -12.73
C GLN A 158 -4.63 15.02 -13.18
N PRO A 159 -5.47 14.52 -12.26
CA PRO A 159 -6.78 13.98 -12.64
C PRO A 159 -7.69 15.08 -13.21
N GLU A 160 -8.44 14.76 -14.26
CA GLU A 160 -9.44 15.66 -14.85
C GLU A 160 -10.69 15.83 -13.98
N LYS A 161 -10.92 14.87 -13.06
CA LYS A 161 -12.02 14.85 -12.09
C LYS A 161 -11.46 14.87 -10.66
N GLU A 162 -12.31 14.60 -9.67
CA GLU A 162 -11.86 14.39 -8.29
C GLU A 162 -10.76 13.32 -8.22
N GLY A 163 -9.68 13.63 -7.52
CA GLY A 163 -8.52 12.76 -7.36
C GLY A 163 -7.30 13.55 -6.87
N GLU A 164 -6.26 12.81 -6.52
CA GLU A 164 -4.97 13.37 -6.11
C GLU A 164 -4.00 13.43 -7.30
N ALA A 165 -3.24 14.52 -7.42
CA ALA A 165 -2.16 14.61 -8.40
C ALA A 165 -1.07 13.58 -8.08
N ARG A 166 -0.48 12.97 -9.11
CA ARG A 166 0.56 11.95 -8.94
C ARG A 166 1.78 12.28 -9.75
N SER A 167 2.94 12.17 -9.13
CA SER A 167 4.23 12.22 -9.77
C SER A 167 4.82 10.82 -9.87
N PHE A 168 5.56 10.58 -10.95
CA PHE A 168 6.18 9.32 -11.27
C PHE A 168 7.66 9.55 -11.56
N LEU A 169 8.48 8.62 -11.08
CA LEU A 169 9.89 8.51 -11.41
C LEU A 169 10.14 7.12 -12.00
N ILE A 170 10.67 7.05 -13.21
CA ILE A 170 11.07 5.79 -13.84
C ILE A 170 12.59 5.80 -14.00
N ILE A 171 13.24 4.73 -13.59
CA ILE A 171 14.70 4.55 -13.68
C ILE A 171 14.95 3.15 -14.24
N ASN A 172 15.85 3.03 -15.23
CA ASN A 172 16.19 1.73 -15.81
C ASN A 172 17.66 1.40 -15.57
N PHE A 173 17.93 0.30 -14.89
CA PHE A 173 19.28 -0.19 -14.62
C PHE A 173 19.26 -1.72 -14.55
N ASN A 174 20.38 -2.39 -14.81
CA ASN A 174 20.50 -3.85 -14.72
C ASN A 174 19.39 -4.62 -15.47
N ASN A 175 18.94 -4.11 -16.62
CA ASN A 175 17.84 -4.66 -17.44
C ASN A 175 16.49 -4.77 -16.70
N ILE A 176 16.26 -3.94 -15.68
CA ILE A 176 14.97 -3.79 -15.00
C ILE A 176 14.55 -2.32 -15.02
N SER A 177 13.24 -2.07 -15.00
CA SER A 177 12.68 -0.74 -14.80
C SER A 177 12.07 -0.65 -13.42
N VAL A 178 12.45 0.38 -12.67
CA VAL A 178 11.87 0.73 -11.37
C VAL A 178 11.00 1.96 -11.57
N SER A 179 9.70 1.81 -11.35
CA SER A 179 8.72 2.89 -11.41
C SER A 179 8.26 3.24 -9.99
N ILE A 180 8.46 4.48 -9.57
CA ILE A 180 8.04 4.98 -8.25
C ILE A 180 6.95 6.03 -8.45
N SER A 181 5.88 5.98 -7.66
CA SER A 181 4.79 6.94 -7.67
C SER A 181 4.55 7.51 -6.28
N THR A 182 4.43 8.83 -6.18
CA THR A 182 3.98 9.56 -4.98
C THR A 182 3.28 10.86 -5.39
N VAL A 183 2.90 11.72 -4.46
CA VAL A 183 2.41 13.06 -4.77
C VAL A 183 3.56 14.00 -5.21
N PRO A 184 3.29 15.04 -6.02
CA PRO A 184 4.32 15.96 -6.51
C PRO A 184 5.18 16.59 -5.42
N GLU A 185 4.62 16.88 -4.24
CA GLU A 185 5.34 17.51 -3.13
C GLU A 185 6.41 16.60 -2.50
N GLN A 186 6.30 15.29 -2.71
CA GLN A 186 7.18 14.29 -2.10
C GLN A 186 8.23 13.71 -3.07
N ILE A 187 8.04 13.88 -4.39
CA ILE A 187 8.85 13.16 -5.39
C ILE A 187 10.31 13.60 -5.42
N ASP A 188 10.61 14.87 -5.16
CA ASP A 188 11.98 15.38 -5.24
C ASP A 188 12.86 14.74 -4.15
N ARG A 189 12.31 14.51 -2.94
CA ARG A 189 13.00 13.77 -1.89
C ARG A 189 13.25 12.31 -2.27
N VAL A 190 12.30 11.66 -2.96
CA VAL A 190 12.48 10.30 -3.48
C VAL A 190 13.61 10.27 -4.51
N ILE A 191 13.69 11.27 -5.39
CA ILE A 191 14.76 11.41 -6.39
C ILE A 191 16.12 11.60 -5.72
N GLU A 192 16.22 12.52 -4.77
CA GLU A 192 17.46 12.84 -4.06
C GLU A 192 18.00 11.67 -3.22
N SER A 193 17.10 10.86 -2.66
CA SER A 193 17.45 9.71 -1.83
C SER A 193 17.72 8.42 -2.62
N PHE A 194 17.39 8.38 -3.91
CA PHE A 194 17.57 7.18 -4.73
C PHE A 194 19.04 6.82 -4.89
N LYS A 195 19.41 5.60 -4.50
CA LYS A 195 20.76 5.04 -4.72
C LYS A 195 20.70 3.63 -5.24
N LEU A 196 21.62 3.32 -6.15
CA LEU A 196 21.93 1.94 -6.54
C LEU A 196 22.81 1.30 -5.46
N LEU A 197 22.58 0.03 -5.17
CA LEU A 197 23.33 -0.77 -4.18
C LEU A 197 24.39 -1.65 -4.84
#